data_AF-A0A524RPK1-F1
#
_entry.id   AF-A0A524RPK1-F1
#
_cell.length_a   1.000
_cell.length_b   1.000
_cell.length_c   1.000
_cell.angle_alpha   90.00
_cell.angle_beta   90.00
_cell.angle_gamma   90.00
#
_symmetry.space_group_name_H-M   'P 1'
#
loop_
_entity.id
_entity.type
_entity.pdbx_description
1 polymer ?
#
loop_
_entity_poly.entity_id
_entity_poly.type
_entity_poly.pdbx_seq_one_letter_code
_entity_poly.pdbx_strand_id
1 'polypeptide(L)'
;MTLPAADLLRLREALADRVYLRICRWHLYLGDAQLAAPLAESLAALLDQGPAAAASQAAGALKVPVGDGKHSVSLAVLLPSSQMAELKDIAAELCR
;
A
#
# COMPACT_ATOMS: atom_id res chain seq x y z
N MET A 1 3.92 -5.28 17.31
CA MET A 1 2.51 -5.03 17.68
C MET A 1 1.59 -5.55 16.58
N THR A 2 0.66 -6.45 16.86
CA THR A 2 -0.38 -6.82 15.88
C THR A 2 -1.54 -5.83 15.97
N LEU A 3 -1.84 -5.16 14.85
CA LEU A 3 -3.01 -4.29 14.75
C LEU A 3 -4.30 -5.08 15.09
N PRO A 4 -5.25 -4.48 15.81
CA PRO A 4 -6.60 -5.03 15.94
C PRO A 4 -7.22 -5.26 14.55
N ALA A 5 -8.01 -6.32 14.40
CA ALA A 5 -8.63 -6.67 13.12
C ALA A 5 -9.50 -5.52 12.54
N ALA A 6 -10.11 -4.72 13.41
CA ALA A 6 -10.90 -3.54 13.01
C ALA A 6 -10.03 -2.43 12.39
N ASP A 7 -8.83 -2.21 12.92
CA ASP A 7 -7.92 -1.17 12.41
C ASP A 7 -7.21 -1.61 11.14
N LEU A 8 -6.91 -2.90 11.01
CA LEU A 8 -6.44 -3.48 9.76
C LEU A 8 -7.49 -3.38 8.65
N LEU A 9 -8.77 -3.58 8.97
CA LEU A 9 -9.86 -3.40 8.01
C LEU A 9 -9.96 -1.95 7.55
N ARG A 10 -9.96 -0.98 8.48
CA ARG A 10 -9.96 0.45 8.15
C ARG A 10 -8.75 0.87 7.33
N LEU A 11 -7.57 0.35 7.67
CA LEU A 11 -6.35 0.57 6.88
C LEU A 11 -6.55 0.08 5.45
N ARG A 12 -7.02 -1.15 5.28
CA ARG A 12 -7.26 -1.72 3.96
C ARG A 12 -8.26 -0.88 3.15
N GLU A 13 -9.36 -0.45 3.76
CA GLU A 13 -10.37 0.40 3.11
C GLU A 13 -9.80 1.77 2.71
N ALA A 14 -9.06 2.43 3.60
CA ALA A 14 -8.40 3.70 3.30
C ALA A 14 -7.39 3.56 2.15
N LEU A 15 -6.61 2.48 2.14
CA LEU A 15 -5.67 2.19 1.05
C LEU A 15 -6.38 1.87 -0.26
N ALA A 16 -7.50 1.15 -0.21
CA ALA A 16 -8.28 0.77 -1.37
C ALA A 16 -8.82 1.99 -2.12
N ASP A 17 -9.34 2.99 -1.39
CA ASP A 17 -10.06 4.11 -1.97
C ASP A 17 -9.20 5.35 -2.24
N ARG A 18 -8.12 5.56 -1.47
CA ARG A 18 -7.28 6.78 -1.57
C ARG A 18 -6.02 6.58 -2.42
N VAL A 19 -5.47 5.37 -2.43
CA VAL A 19 -4.20 5.09 -3.09
C VAL A 19 -4.45 4.48 -4.46
N TYR A 20 -3.80 5.05 -5.49
CA TYR A 20 -3.91 4.59 -6.86
C TYR A 20 -2.55 4.46 -7.54
N LEU A 21 -2.50 3.66 -8.60
CA LEU A 21 -1.43 3.62 -9.59
C LEU A 21 -1.82 4.47 -10.79
N ARG A 22 -0.86 5.18 -11.37
CA ARG A 22 -1.10 5.93 -12.60
C ARG A 22 -0.71 5.08 -13.80
N ILE A 23 -1.70 4.71 -14.61
CA ILE A 23 -1.49 3.97 -15.85
C ILE A 23 -1.90 4.90 -17.00
N CYS A 24 -0.94 5.36 -17.80
CA CYS A 24 -1.17 6.36 -18.84
C CYS A 24 -1.90 7.62 -18.30
N ARG A 25 -3.18 7.80 -18.63
CA ARG A 25 -4.02 8.95 -18.24
C ARG A 25 -5.13 8.60 -17.24
N TRP A 26 -5.12 7.41 -16.66
CA TRP A 26 -6.12 6.98 -15.70
C TRP A 26 -5.50 6.48 -14.39
N HIS A 27 -6.34 6.40 -13.36
CA HIS A 27 -5.98 5.97 -12.03
C HIS A 27 -6.56 4.57 -11.78
N LEU A 28 -5.70 3.62 -11.44
CA LEU A 28 -6.09 2.29 -10.99
C LEU A 28 -5.98 2.25 -9.46
N TYR A 29 -7.10 2.23 -8.77
CA TYR A 29 -7.11 2.19 -7.30
C TYR A 29 -6.61 0.84 -6.78
N LEU A 30 -5.95 0.85 -5.61
CA LEU A 30 -5.41 -0.39 -5.03
C LEU A 30 -6.52 -1.38 -4.65
N GLY A 31 -7.75 -0.91 -4.41
CA GLY A 31 -8.93 -1.75 -4.22
C GLY A 31 -9.24 -2.57 -5.46
N ASP A 32 -9.37 -1.89 -6.62
CA ASP A 32 -9.64 -2.54 -7.91
C ASP A 32 -8.50 -3.46 -8.35
N ALA A 33 -7.26 -3.10 -8.03
CA ALA A 33 -6.08 -3.92 -8.33
C ALA A 33 -5.90 -5.11 -7.37
N GLN A 34 -6.73 -5.26 -6.34
CA GLN A 34 -6.58 -6.25 -5.27
C GLN A 34 -5.23 -6.17 -4.54
N LEU A 35 -4.60 -4.99 -4.55
CA LEU A 35 -3.30 -4.73 -3.92
C LEU A 35 -3.44 -4.15 -2.51
N ALA A 36 -4.62 -3.63 -2.15
CA ALA A 36 -4.86 -3.01 -0.84
C ALA A 36 -4.70 -4.00 0.32
N ALA A 37 -5.23 -5.21 0.19
CA ALA A 37 -5.13 -6.25 1.22
C ALA A 37 -3.67 -6.70 1.49
N PRO A 38 -2.90 -7.18 0.48
CA PRO A 38 -1.53 -7.60 0.73
C PRO A 38 -0.61 -6.44 1.17
N LEU A 39 -0.90 -5.21 0.74
CA LEU A 39 -0.19 -4.02 1.23
C LEU A 39 -0.51 -3.75 2.71
N ALA A 40 -1.78 -3.79 3.12
CA ALA A 40 -2.18 -3.57 4.51
C ALA A 40 -1.56 -4.61 5.46
N GLU A 41 -1.54 -5.88 5.06
CA GLU A 41 -0.90 -6.97 5.80
C GLU A 41 0.61 -6.75 5.95
N SER A 42 1.29 -6.43 4.83
CA SER A 42 2.73 -6.14 4.86
C SER A 42 3.03 -4.90 5.70
N LEU A 43 2.18 -3.88 5.68
CA LEU A 43 2.36 -2.68 6.47
C LEU A 43 2.20 -2.99 7.96
N ALA A 44 1.14 -3.71 8.33
CA ALA A 44 0.87 -4.15 9.70
C ALA A 44 2.05 -4.93 10.30
N ALA A 45 2.70 -5.79 9.51
CA ALA A 45 3.87 -6.55 9.95
C ALA A 45 5.11 -5.68 10.22
N LEU A 46 5.18 -4.48 9.65
CA LEU A 46 6.35 -3.59 9.71
C LEU A 46 6.12 -2.35 10.58
N LEU A 47 4.95 -2.20 11.18
CA LEU A 47 4.57 -1.01 11.95
C LEU A 47 5.49 -0.70 13.13
N ASP A 48 6.13 -1.72 13.71
CA ASP A 48 7.08 -1.54 14.82
C ASP A 48 8.30 -0.69 14.42
N GLN A 49 8.57 -0.50 13.12
CA GLN A 49 9.64 0.35 12.59
C GLN A 49 9.22 1.82 12.38
N GLY A 50 7.95 2.14 12.67
CA GLY A 50 7.34 3.46 12.45
C GLY A 50 6.58 3.55 11.11
N PRO A 51 5.47 4.31 11.05
CA PRO A 51 4.52 4.26 9.93
C PRO A 51 5.14 4.66 8.59
N ALA A 52 6.01 5.66 8.57
CA ALA A 52 6.65 6.13 7.33
C ALA A 52 7.67 5.12 6.76
N ALA A 53 8.43 4.45 7.64
CA ALA A 53 9.39 3.42 7.26
C ALA A 53 8.65 2.14 6.82
N ALA A 54 7.64 1.73 7.59
CA ALA A 54 6.77 0.61 7.29
C ALA A 54 6.11 0.74 5.90
N ALA A 55 5.52 1.91 5.60
CA ALA A 55 4.93 2.20 4.29
C ALA A 55 5.92 2.03 3.13
N SER A 56 7.11 2.60 3.26
CA SER A 56 8.14 2.53 2.21
C SER A 56 8.64 1.10 2.00
N GLN A 57 8.85 0.37 3.10
CA GLN A 57 9.37 -1.00 3.07
C GLN A 57 8.31 -1.99 2.57
N ALA A 58 7.05 -1.85 3.00
CA ALA A 58 5.93 -2.66 2.53
C ALA A 58 5.70 -2.49 1.02
N ALA A 59 5.68 -1.24 0.54
CA ALA A 59 5.56 -0.97 -0.90
C ALA A 59 6.77 -1.51 -1.70
N GLY A 60 7.97 -1.49 -1.12
CA GLY A 60 9.17 -2.06 -1.74
C GLY A 60 9.17 -3.59 -1.82
N ALA A 61 8.66 -4.23 -0.77
CA ALA A 61 8.59 -5.69 -0.64
C ALA A 61 7.49 -6.29 -1.53
N LEU A 62 6.35 -5.60 -1.67
CA LEU A 62 5.23 -6.11 -2.46
C LEU A 62 5.59 -6.14 -3.95
N LYS A 63 5.57 -7.34 -4.53
CA LYS A 63 5.82 -7.58 -5.95
C LYS A 63 4.49 -7.69 -6.70
N VAL A 64 4.34 -6.83 -7.71
CA VAL A 64 3.17 -6.80 -8.59
C VAL A 64 3.54 -7.49 -9.91
N PRO A 65 2.89 -8.62 -10.25
CA PRO A 65 3.07 -9.25 -11.55
C PRO A 65 2.42 -8.39 -12.65
N VAL A 66 3.13 -8.19 -13.75
CA VAL A 66 2.68 -7.38 -14.90
C VAL A 66 2.90 -8.15 -16.19
N GLY A 67 1.98 -7.98 -17.16
CA GLY A 67 2.08 -8.61 -18.47
C GLY A 67 1.92 -10.13 -18.40
N ASP A 68 0.90 -10.60 -17.66
CA ASP A 68 0.63 -12.02 -17.42
C ASP A 68 1.77 -12.73 -16.65
N GLY A 69 2.33 -12.03 -15.66
CA GLY A 69 3.41 -12.56 -14.80
C GLY A 69 4.80 -12.58 -15.43
N LYS A 70 4.97 -12.11 -16.68
CA LYS A 70 6.27 -12.04 -17.35
C LYS A 70 7.24 -11.06 -16.67
N HIS A 71 6.70 -10.05 -16.01
CA HIS A 71 7.47 -9.08 -15.25
C HIS A 71 6.95 -9.00 -13.81
N SER A 72 7.86 -8.73 -12.88
CA SER A 72 7.54 -8.50 -11.48
C SER A 72 8.17 -7.19 -11.05
N VAL A 73 7.34 -6.22 -10.70
CA VAL A 73 7.76 -4.85 -10.36
C VAL A 73 7.35 -4.57 -8.92
N SER A 74 8.19 -3.89 -8.14
CA SER A 74 7.78 -3.51 -6.78
C SER A 74 6.67 -2.46 -6.83
N LEU A 75 5.74 -2.52 -5.88
CA LEU A 75 4.68 -1.52 -5.76
C LEU A 75 5.27 -0.11 -5.61
N ALA A 76 6.39 0.04 -4.89
CA ALA A 76 7.09 1.31 -4.72
C ALA A 76 7.54 1.96 -6.05
N VAL A 77 7.83 1.18 -7.08
CA VAL A 77 8.19 1.70 -8.42
C VAL A 77 6.95 2.11 -9.22
N LEU A 78 5.83 1.43 -9.00
CA LEU A 78 4.55 1.72 -9.66
C LEU A 78 3.81 2.91 -9.04
N LEU A 79 4.03 3.18 -7.75
CA LEU A 79 3.38 4.27 -7.02
C LEU A 79 3.95 5.64 -7.43
N PRO A 80 3.11 6.59 -7.86
CA PRO A 80 3.53 7.98 -7.98
C PRO A 80 4.03 8.53 -6.64
N SER A 81 4.97 9.47 -6.65
CA SER A 81 5.53 10.05 -5.42
C SER A 81 4.47 10.69 -4.51
N SER A 82 3.41 11.26 -5.09
CA SER A 82 2.26 11.78 -4.34
C SER A 82 1.52 10.67 -3.58
N GLN A 83 1.36 9.50 -4.21
CA GLN A 83 0.67 8.36 -3.61
C GLN A 83 1.53 7.65 -2.56
N MET A 84 2.85 7.73 -2.69
CA MET A 84 3.77 7.30 -1.62
C MET A 84 3.67 8.21 -0.38
N ALA A 85 3.47 9.52 -0.56
CA ALA A 85 3.22 10.42 0.56
C ALA A 85 1.87 10.13 1.22
N GLU A 86 0.81 10.01 0.41
CA GLU A 86 -0.54 9.63 0.86
C GLU A 86 -0.54 8.32 1.66
N LEU A 87 0.19 7.30 1.19
CA LEU A 87 0.35 6.02 1.88
C LEU A 87 0.96 6.19 3.28
N LYS A 88 1.96 7.07 3.42
CA LYS A 88 2.61 7.36 4.72
C LYS A 88 1.67 8.11 5.65
N ASP A 89 0.89 9.05 5.12
CA ASP A 89 -0.07 9.82 5.89
C ASP A 89 -1.20 8.92 6.41
N ILE A 90 -1.76 8.04 5.57
CA ILE A 90 -2.75 7.02 5.99
C ILE A 90 -2.18 6.11 7.09
N ALA A 91 -0.95 5.64 6.92
CA ALA A 91 -0.29 4.81 7.93
C ALA A 91 -0.08 5.56 9.25
N ALA A 92 0.21 6.86 9.22
CA ALA A 92 0.40 7.68 10.41
C ALA A 92 -0.92 8.03 11.11
N GLU A 93 -2.01 8.24 10.36
CA GLU A 93 -3.35 8.52 10.91
C GLU A 93 -3.89 7.34 11.73
N LEU A 94 -3.67 6.11 11.26
CA LEU A 94 -4.21 4.88 11.86
C LEU A 94 -3.34 4.28 12.97
N CYS A 95 -2.10 4.74 13.12
CA CYS A 95 -1.19 4.34 14.20
C CYS A 95 -1.17 5.31 15.39
N ARG A 96 -2.09 6.28 15.43
CA ARG A 96 -2.33 7.14 16.61
C ARG A 96 -3.27 6.45 17.60
#